data_AF-A0A819FZM8-F1
#
_entry.id   AF-A0A819FZM8-F1
#
_cell.length_a   1.000
_cell.length_b   1.000
_cell.length_c   1.000
_cell.angle_alpha   90.00
_cell.angle_beta   90.00
_cell.angle_gamma   90.00
#
_symmetry.space_group_name_H-M   'P 1'
#
loop_
_entity.id
_entity.type
_entity.pdbx_description
1 polymer ?
#
loop_
_entity_poly.entity_id
_entity_poly.type
_entity_poly.pdbx_seq_one_letter_code
_entity_poly.pdbx_strand_id
1 'polypeptide(L)'
;MSTKLGPTSISLGEIEQWCLESSQSIPESADTPFVASHQIIYDDENENGDIDDDQKNYADTTYKLLGQGFPVLIVSTTNLDRHFHLFGMAVCYNEATQNFRFIFRALQEGLQKLNLEEINPEFLITDCADATRNTFQDVFGEKPMVICWAHMRRKVVKKIESMVKKSKQEDLVNDIESLQLAQK
;
A
#
# COMPACT_ATOMS: atom_id res chain seq x y z
N MET A 1 -16.97 25.71 10.16
CA MET A 1 -17.38 24.55 9.33
C MET A 1 -17.32 23.33 10.24
N SER A 2 -18.44 22.65 10.45
CA SER A 2 -18.47 21.42 11.25
C SER A 2 -17.98 20.28 10.36
N THR A 3 -16.76 19.80 10.58
CA THR A 3 -16.26 18.58 9.97
C THR A 3 -17.13 17.42 10.47
N LYS A 4 -18.06 16.97 9.63
CA LYS A 4 -18.77 15.70 9.84
C LYS A 4 -17.74 14.58 9.71
N LEU A 5 -17.15 14.18 10.83
CA LEU A 5 -16.38 12.96 10.90
C LEU A 5 -17.37 11.79 10.94
N GLY A 6 -17.15 10.80 10.09
CA GLY A 6 -17.87 9.53 10.14
C GLY A 6 -17.54 8.76 11.43
N PRO A 7 -18.24 7.64 11.69
CA PRO A 7 -17.92 6.78 12.82
C PRO A 7 -16.46 6.31 12.77
N THR A 8 -15.82 6.14 13.94
CA THR A 8 -14.41 5.72 14.06
C THR A 8 -14.20 4.23 13.75
N SER A 9 -15.28 3.49 13.51
CA SER A 9 -15.28 2.07 13.19
C SER A 9 -16.35 1.78 12.15
N ILE A 10 -16.04 0.85 11.26
CA ILE A 10 -16.95 0.29 10.26
C ILE A 10 -16.76 -1.23 10.27
N SER A 11 -17.85 -1.98 10.25
CA SER A 11 -17.84 -3.44 10.17
C SER A 11 -17.59 -3.92 8.73
N LEU A 12 -17.17 -5.18 8.57
CA LEU A 12 -16.93 -5.74 7.23
C LEU A 12 -18.19 -5.71 6.35
N GLY A 13 -19.37 -6.01 6.92
CA GLY A 13 -20.64 -5.93 6.19
C GLY A 13 -21.02 -4.49 5.81
N GLU A 14 -20.67 -3.50 6.64
CA GLU A 14 -20.85 -2.09 6.28
C GLU A 14 -19.87 -1.64 5.19
N ILE A 15 -18.63 -2.13 5.18
CA ILE A 15 -17.67 -1.90 4.09
C ILE A 15 -18.19 -2.53 2.79
N GLU A 16 -18.67 -3.77 2.84
CA GLU A 16 -19.20 -4.49 1.68
C GLU A 16 -20.39 -3.74 1.07
N GLN A 17 -21.35 -3.35 1.91
CA GLN A 17 -22.50 -2.57 1.48
C GLN A 17 -22.07 -1.22 0.88
N TRP A 18 -21.11 -0.53 1.51
CA TRP A 18 -20.57 0.71 0.99
C TRP A 18 -19.88 0.54 -0.37
N CYS A 19 -19.16 -0.57 -0.58
CA CYS A 19 -18.57 -0.94 -1.86
C CYS A 19 -19.64 -1.13 -2.96
N LEU A 20 -20.72 -1.84 -2.63
CA LEU A 20 -21.84 -2.08 -3.56
C LEU A 20 -22.57 -0.78 -3.94
N GLU A 21 -22.77 0.12 -2.97
CA GLU A 21 -23.46 1.39 -3.18
C GLU A 21 -22.58 2.41 -3.92
N SER A 22 -21.32 2.53 -3.54
CA SER A 22 -20.41 3.59 -4.02
C SER A 22 -19.66 3.22 -5.30
N SER A 23 -19.77 1.98 -5.78
CA SER A 23 -19.22 1.57 -7.08
C SER A 23 -20.07 2.00 -8.28
N GLN A 24 -21.29 2.53 -8.04
CA GLN A 24 -22.24 2.87 -9.09
C GLN A 24 -21.94 4.19 -9.81
N SER A 25 -21.21 5.11 -9.18
CA SER A 25 -20.93 6.44 -9.77
C SER A 25 -19.68 7.07 -9.18
N ILE A 26 -18.98 7.85 -10.01
CA ILE A 26 -17.83 8.66 -9.60
C ILE A 26 -18.36 9.97 -9.00
N PRO A 27 -17.94 10.36 -7.77
CA PRO A 27 -18.34 11.63 -7.18
C PRO A 27 -17.84 12.84 -7.98
N GLU A 28 -18.65 13.92 -8.02
CA GLU A 28 -18.22 15.19 -8.64
C GLU A 28 -17.15 15.92 -7.82
N SER A 29 -17.09 15.67 -6.51
CA SER A 29 -16.14 16.32 -5.60
C SER A 29 -14.89 15.47 -5.41
N ALA A 30 -13.72 16.07 -5.64
CA ALA A 30 -12.41 15.43 -5.47
C ALA A 30 -12.11 15.02 -4.01
N ASP A 31 -12.77 15.64 -3.03
CA ASP A 31 -12.60 15.32 -1.61
C ASP A 31 -13.52 14.16 -1.15
N THR A 32 -14.27 13.54 -2.07
CA THR A 32 -15.19 12.45 -1.76
C THR A 32 -14.57 11.10 -2.14
N PRO A 33 -14.40 10.17 -1.19
CA PRO A 33 -13.89 8.84 -1.51
C PRO A 33 -14.88 8.08 -2.39
N PHE A 34 -14.36 7.23 -3.27
CA PHE A 34 -15.15 6.38 -4.15
C PHE A 34 -14.54 4.99 -4.26
N VAL A 35 -15.30 4.05 -4.81
CA VAL A 35 -14.87 2.66 -4.98
C VAL A 35 -14.39 2.48 -6.41
N ALA A 36 -13.06 2.50 -6.58
CA ALA A 36 -12.42 2.26 -7.87
C ALA A 36 -12.72 0.86 -8.40
N SER A 37 -12.58 -0.15 -7.54
CA SER A 37 -12.91 -1.54 -7.83
C SER A 37 -13.22 -2.25 -6.51
N HIS A 38 -14.07 -3.26 -6.55
CA HIS A 38 -14.29 -4.14 -5.40
C HIS A 38 -14.48 -5.56 -5.91
N GLN A 39 -13.92 -6.51 -5.17
CA GLN A 39 -14.12 -7.92 -5.41
C GLN A 39 -14.50 -8.55 -4.08
N ILE A 40 -15.70 -9.13 -4.02
CA ILE A 40 -16.17 -9.83 -2.83
C ILE A 40 -16.06 -11.31 -3.17
N ILE A 41 -14.99 -11.93 -2.69
CA ILE A 41 -14.71 -13.34 -2.98
C ILE A 41 -15.33 -14.18 -1.86
N TYR A 42 -16.34 -14.95 -2.25
CA TYR A 42 -16.88 -16.06 -1.47
C TYR A 42 -16.41 -17.34 -2.18
N ASP A 43 -15.19 -17.78 -1.88
CA ASP A 43 -14.44 -18.89 -2.52
C ASP A 43 -13.82 -18.64 -3.93
N ASP A 44 -12.60 -19.17 -4.08
CA ASP A 44 -11.58 -18.89 -5.12
C ASP A 44 -11.91 -19.44 -6.52
N GLU A 45 -11.97 -18.57 -7.55
CA GLU A 45 -11.51 -18.89 -8.92
C GLU A 45 -10.84 -17.65 -9.56
N ASN A 46 -9.67 -17.88 -10.17
CA ASN A 46 -8.72 -16.87 -10.70
C ASN A 46 -8.95 -16.56 -12.19
N GLU A 47 -8.75 -15.32 -12.62
CA GLU A 47 -8.54 -14.94 -14.03
C GLU A 47 -7.37 -13.94 -14.21
N ASN A 48 -6.67 -14.05 -15.35
CA ASN A 48 -5.43 -13.33 -15.76
C ASN A 48 -5.71 -12.21 -16.79
N GLY A 49 -4.77 -11.27 -16.94
CA GLY A 49 -4.77 -10.27 -18.04
C GLY A 49 -3.57 -9.29 -18.00
N ASP A 50 -3.05 -8.86 -19.16
CA ASP A 50 -1.73 -8.26 -19.45
C ASP A 50 -1.71 -6.72 -19.76
N ILE A 51 -0.58 -6.04 -19.44
CA ILE A 51 0.27 -4.99 -20.13
C ILE A 51 -0.42 -3.72 -20.77
N ASP A 52 -0.02 -2.43 -20.65
CA ASP A 52 1.26 -1.70 -21.00
C ASP A 52 1.34 -0.21 -20.50
N ASP A 53 2.56 0.38 -20.58
CA ASP A 53 3.19 1.69 -20.19
C ASP A 53 2.42 3.04 -20.48
N ASP A 54 2.61 4.22 -19.83
CA ASP A 54 3.80 4.89 -19.27
C ASP A 54 3.41 6.29 -18.62
N GLN A 55 3.68 6.59 -17.32
CA GLN A 55 4.15 7.90 -16.74
C GLN A 55 4.18 7.91 -15.17
N LYS A 56 5.02 8.80 -14.59
CA LYS A 56 5.66 8.77 -13.26
C LYS A 56 4.74 8.93 -12.04
N ASN A 57 4.77 8.00 -11.06
CA ASN A 57 4.32 8.20 -9.65
C ASN A 57 4.89 7.15 -8.67
N TYR A 58 5.11 7.49 -7.40
CA TYR A 58 5.73 6.61 -6.38
C TYR A 58 4.71 5.69 -5.66
N ALA A 59 5.08 4.46 -5.30
CA ALA A 59 4.22 3.53 -4.55
C ALA A 59 4.90 2.97 -3.29
N ASP A 60 4.32 3.18 -2.11
CA ASP A 60 4.63 2.52 -0.84
C ASP A 60 3.45 1.64 -0.43
N THR A 61 3.72 0.34 -0.23
CA THR A 61 2.71 -0.63 0.18
C THR A 61 2.92 -1.01 1.65
N THR A 62 1.99 -0.66 2.53
CA THR A 62 2.11 -0.94 3.98
C THR A 62 0.95 -1.77 4.50
N TYR A 63 1.29 -2.74 5.36
CA TYR A 63 0.36 -3.58 6.09
C TYR A 63 -0.11 -2.95 7.41
N LYS A 64 -1.42 -3.01 7.67
CA LYS A 64 -2.00 -2.79 9.01
C LYS A 64 -3.12 -3.80 9.28
N LEU A 65 -3.20 -4.33 10.51
CA LEU A 65 -4.31 -5.18 10.94
C LEU A 65 -5.51 -4.34 11.41
N LEU A 66 -6.72 -4.72 11.00
CA LEU A 66 -7.96 -4.24 11.66
C LEU A 66 -8.19 -4.99 12.98
N GLY A 67 -9.03 -4.42 13.86
CA GLY A 67 -9.41 -5.04 15.14
C GLY A 67 -10.07 -6.43 15.01
N GLN A 68 -10.53 -6.79 13.81
CA GLN A 68 -11.10 -8.10 13.47
C GLN A 68 -10.05 -9.11 12.95
N GLY A 69 -8.78 -8.70 12.82
CA GLY A 69 -7.67 -9.56 12.39
C GLY A 69 -7.42 -9.62 10.89
N PHE A 70 -8.16 -8.86 10.08
CA PHE A 70 -7.96 -8.81 8.62
C PHE A 70 -6.79 -7.89 8.23
N PRO A 71 -5.91 -8.34 7.33
CA PRO A 71 -4.94 -7.48 6.66
C PRO A 71 -5.58 -6.30 5.93
N VAL A 72 -4.98 -5.13 6.06
CA VAL A 72 -5.23 -3.97 5.19
C VAL A 72 -3.97 -3.72 4.39
N LEU A 73 -4.11 -3.78 3.07
CA LEU A 73 -3.12 -3.34 2.12
C LEU A 73 -3.36 -1.86 1.85
N ILE A 74 -2.35 -1.05 2.07
CA ILE A 74 -2.38 0.38 1.78
C ILE A 74 -1.44 0.64 0.62
N VAL A 75 -1.89 1.35 -0.41
CA VAL A 75 -1.05 1.89 -1.49
C VAL A 75 -1.05 3.41 -1.39
N SER A 76 0.15 3.97 -1.42
CA SER A 76 0.38 5.38 -1.14
C SER A 76 1.57 5.91 -1.93
N THR A 77 1.64 7.23 -2.11
CA THR A 77 2.75 7.91 -2.77
C THR A 77 3.36 8.88 -1.78
N THR A 78 4.57 9.31 -2.08
CA THR A 78 5.24 10.38 -1.35
C THR A 78 5.59 11.47 -2.35
N ASN A 79 5.32 12.73 -2.01
CA ASN A 79 5.72 13.85 -2.86
C ASN A 79 7.17 14.29 -2.57
N LEU A 80 7.66 15.30 -3.30
CA LEU A 80 9.02 15.82 -3.13
C LEU A 80 9.28 16.39 -1.72
N ASP A 81 8.21 16.85 -1.05
CA ASP A 81 8.25 17.35 0.34
C ASP A 81 8.17 16.23 1.39
N ARG A 82 8.22 14.96 0.94
CA ARG A 82 8.12 13.76 1.80
C ARG A 82 6.79 13.63 2.53
N HIS A 83 5.74 14.28 2.03
CA HIS A 83 4.39 14.08 2.52
C HIS A 83 3.81 12.80 1.92
N PHE A 84 3.25 11.98 2.80
CA PHE A 84 2.58 10.74 2.48
C PHE A 84 1.15 11.01 2.02
N HIS A 85 0.81 10.51 0.83
CA HIS A 85 -0.53 10.62 0.25
C HIS A 85 -1.09 9.22 0.04
N LEU A 86 -2.15 8.90 0.79
CA LEU A 86 -2.91 7.67 0.62
C LEU A 86 -3.81 7.82 -0.61
N PHE A 87 -3.78 6.85 -1.52
CA PHE A 87 -4.68 6.86 -2.67
C PHE A 87 -5.28 5.49 -3.01
N GLY A 88 -4.87 4.42 -2.33
CA GLY A 88 -5.48 3.09 -2.45
C GLY A 88 -5.49 2.34 -1.13
N MET A 89 -6.56 1.59 -0.88
CA MET A 89 -6.67 0.70 0.28
C MET A 89 -7.51 -0.53 -0.09
N ALA A 90 -7.08 -1.70 0.35
CA ALA A 90 -7.84 -2.94 0.25
C ALA A 90 -7.85 -3.66 1.60
N VAL A 91 -9.00 -4.17 1.99
CA VAL A 91 -9.14 -5.08 3.12
C VAL A 91 -9.15 -6.49 2.56
N CYS A 92 -8.24 -7.34 3.05
CA CYS A 92 -8.00 -8.66 2.50
C CYS A 92 -8.17 -9.74 3.58
N TYR A 93 -8.48 -10.96 3.17
CA TYR A 93 -8.54 -12.10 4.10
C TYR A 93 -7.13 -12.55 4.56
N ASN A 94 -6.15 -12.49 3.65
CA ASN A 94 -4.76 -12.89 3.88
C ASN A 94 -3.78 -12.00 3.08
N GLU A 95 -2.48 -12.31 3.12
CA GLU A 95 -1.43 -11.61 2.35
C GLU A 95 -0.98 -12.43 1.14
N ALA A 96 -1.92 -13.02 0.41
CA ALA A 96 -1.60 -13.75 -0.81
C ALA A 96 -1.23 -12.81 -1.97
N THR A 97 -0.38 -13.28 -2.88
CA THR A 97 0.02 -12.61 -4.13
C THR A 97 -1.17 -12.03 -4.90
N GLN A 98 -2.30 -12.75 -4.91
CA GLN A 98 -3.53 -12.34 -5.59
C GLN A 98 -4.13 -11.05 -5.02
N ASN A 99 -4.01 -10.81 -3.71
CA ASN A 99 -4.56 -9.61 -3.06
C ASN A 99 -3.72 -8.38 -3.40
N PHE A 100 -2.39 -8.55 -3.47
CA PHE A 100 -1.52 -7.50 -4.00
C PHE A 100 -1.82 -7.22 -5.47
N ARG A 101 -2.11 -8.25 -6.27
CA ARG A 101 -2.44 -8.08 -7.70
C ARG A 101 -3.72 -7.29 -7.85
N PHE A 102 -4.73 -7.64 -7.07
CA PHE A 102 -6.00 -6.96 -7.04
C PHE A 102 -5.83 -5.47 -6.75
N ILE A 103 -5.15 -5.07 -5.67
CA ILE A 103 -5.03 -3.65 -5.32
C ILE A 103 -4.26 -2.83 -6.37
N PHE A 104 -3.22 -3.40 -7.00
CA PHE A 104 -2.49 -2.71 -8.07
C PHE A 104 -3.32 -2.57 -9.36
N ARG A 105 -4.12 -3.57 -9.72
CA ARG A 105 -5.02 -3.48 -10.88
C ARG A 105 -6.21 -2.57 -10.63
N ALA A 106 -6.84 -2.69 -9.46
CA ALA A 106 -7.94 -1.82 -9.03
C ALA A 106 -7.57 -0.34 -9.07
N LEU A 107 -6.30 -0.03 -8.80
CA LEU A 107 -5.76 1.30 -8.93
C LEU A 107 -5.72 1.78 -10.39
N GLN A 108 -5.18 0.97 -11.32
CA GLN A 108 -5.19 1.32 -12.75
C GLN A 108 -6.62 1.50 -13.26
N GLU A 109 -7.53 0.58 -12.90
CA GLU A 109 -8.96 0.68 -13.23
C GLU A 109 -9.58 1.98 -12.69
N GLY A 110 -9.23 2.37 -11.47
CA GLY A 110 -9.69 3.62 -10.86
C GLY A 110 -9.23 4.86 -11.64
N LEU A 111 -7.97 4.89 -12.06
CA LEU A 111 -7.40 5.98 -12.85
C LEU A 111 -8.08 6.07 -14.22
N GLN A 112 -8.24 4.93 -14.91
CA GLN A 112 -8.95 4.86 -16.19
C GLN A 112 -10.39 5.37 -16.06
N LYS A 113 -11.13 4.96 -15.01
CA LYS A 113 -12.50 5.43 -14.73
C LYS A 113 -12.57 6.95 -14.53
N LEU A 114 -11.56 7.54 -13.90
CA LEU A 114 -11.42 8.98 -13.72
C LEU A 114 -10.92 9.71 -14.98
N ASN A 115 -10.67 8.99 -16.08
CA ASN A 115 -10.02 9.50 -17.28
C ASN A 115 -8.67 10.19 -16.95
N LEU A 116 -7.95 9.59 -16.00
CA LEU A 116 -6.59 9.94 -15.61
C LEU A 116 -5.60 8.97 -16.24
N GLU A 117 -4.36 9.43 -16.33
CA GLU A 117 -3.24 8.61 -16.79
C GLU A 117 -2.97 7.47 -15.79
N GLU A 118 -2.64 6.30 -16.33
CA GLU A 118 -2.19 5.15 -15.54
C GLU A 118 -0.91 5.48 -14.76
N ILE A 119 -0.72 4.82 -13.61
CA ILE A 119 0.51 4.98 -12.85
C ILE A 119 1.58 4.01 -13.35
N ASN A 120 2.80 4.51 -13.59
CA ASN A 120 3.98 3.71 -13.86
C ASN A 120 5.08 4.03 -12.84
N PRO A 121 5.17 3.32 -11.71
CA PRO A 121 6.15 3.64 -10.69
C PRO A 121 7.59 3.33 -11.10
N GLU A 122 8.49 4.26 -10.81
CA GLU A 122 9.94 4.08 -11.06
C GLU A 122 10.56 3.05 -10.12
N PHE A 123 10.06 2.99 -8.89
CA PHE A 123 10.47 2.02 -7.89
C PHE A 123 9.35 1.75 -6.90
N LEU A 124 9.41 0.58 -6.26
CA LEU A 124 8.53 0.20 -5.16
C LEU A 124 9.26 0.39 -3.83
N ILE A 125 8.62 1.05 -2.86
CA ILE A 125 9.02 0.97 -1.45
C ILE A 125 8.18 -0.13 -0.80
N THR A 126 8.86 -1.13 -0.20
CA THR A 126 8.20 -2.29 0.40
C THR A 126 9.04 -2.86 1.55
N ASP A 127 8.44 -3.72 2.38
CA ASP A 127 9.16 -4.47 3.41
C ASP A 127 9.97 -5.67 2.85
N CYS A 128 9.97 -5.82 1.52
CA CYS A 128 10.60 -6.86 0.72
C CYS A 128 9.99 -8.25 0.90
N ALA A 129 8.68 -8.34 1.10
CA ALA A 129 7.96 -9.59 0.91
C ALA A 129 8.01 -10.02 -0.58
N ASP A 130 8.29 -11.31 -0.84
CA ASP A 130 8.36 -11.86 -2.20
C ASP A 130 7.01 -11.74 -2.94
N ALA A 131 5.89 -11.88 -2.21
CA ALA A 131 4.55 -11.71 -2.78
C ALA A 131 4.37 -10.30 -3.37
N THR A 132 4.68 -9.26 -2.59
CA THR A 132 4.57 -7.86 -3.06
C THR A 132 5.51 -7.57 -4.21
N ARG A 133 6.76 -8.06 -4.14
CA ARG A 133 7.75 -7.94 -5.21
C ARG A 133 7.24 -8.54 -6.53
N ASN A 134 6.87 -9.82 -6.49
CA ASN A 134 6.52 -10.57 -7.70
C ASN A 134 5.28 -9.96 -8.35
N THR A 135 4.28 -9.61 -7.55
CA THR A 135 3.09 -8.93 -8.05
C THR A 135 3.41 -7.56 -8.63
N PHE A 136 4.24 -6.76 -7.98
CA PHE A 136 4.58 -5.44 -8.50
C PHE A 136 5.29 -5.54 -9.86
N GLN A 137 6.22 -6.50 -9.99
CA GLN A 137 6.90 -6.74 -11.27
C GLN A 137 5.96 -7.27 -12.36
N ASP A 138 4.97 -8.06 -11.98
CA ASP A 138 3.93 -8.58 -12.88
C ASP A 138 2.99 -7.48 -13.38
N VAL A 139 2.68 -6.47 -12.55
CA VAL A 139 1.74 -5.39 -12.92
C VAL A 139 2.42 -4.19 -13.58
N PHE A 140 3.60 -3.78 -13.08
CA PHE A 140 4.29 -2.56 -13.53
C PHE A 140 5.63 -2.82 -14.24
N GLY A 141 5.93 -4.09 -14.53
CA GLY A 141 7.19 -4.50 -15.15
C GLY A 141 8.37 -4.52 -14.19
N GLU A 142 9.54 -4.91 -14.71
CA GLU A 142 10.76 -5.00 -13.91
C GLU A 142 11.29 -3.61 -13.54
N LYS A 143 11.15 -3.24 -12.26
CA LYS A 143 11.63 -1.96 -11.72
C LYS A 143 12.44 -2.15 -10.43
N PRO A 144 13.30 -1.17 -10.07
CA PRO A 144 13.99 -1.16 -8.79
C PRO A 144 13.04 -1.26 -7.58
N MET A 145 13.53 -1.87 -6.51
CA MET A 145 12.85 -1.89 -5.22
C MET A 145 13.74 -1.28 -4.15
N VAL A 146 13.09 -0.56 -3.23
CA VAL A 146 13.72 0.06 -2.07
C VAL A 146 13.11 -0.55 -0.81
N ILE A 147 13.95 -1.05 0.08
CA ILE A 147 13.48 -1.53 1.38
C ILE A 147 12.96 -0.33 2.18
N CYS A 148 11.72 -0.41 2.65
CA CYS A 148 11.12 0.57 3.53
C CYS A 148 11.98 0.77 4.79
N TRP A 149 12.43 2.02 5.01
CA TRP A 149 13.28 2.38 6.14
C TRP A 149 12.69 1.96 7.48
N ALA A 150 11.39 2.20 7.69
CA ALA A 150 10.73 1.87 8.95
C ALA A 150 10.75 0.35 9.23
N HIS A 151 10.50 -0.47 8.20
CA HIS A 151 10.57 -1.93 8.31
C HIS A 151 12.00 -2.42 8.53
N MET A 152 12.97 -1.88 7.78
CA MET A 152 14.38 -2.17 7.94
C MET A 152 14.84 -1.84 9.37
N ARG A 153 14.61 -0.61 9.84
CA ARG A 153 14.99 -0.16 11.18
C ARG A 153 14.40 -1.06 12.26
N ARG A 154 13.09 -1.39 12.20
CA ARG A 154 12.46 -2.31 13.17
C ARG A 154 13.14 -3.68 13.18
N LYS A 155 13.46 -4.26 12.02
CA LYS A 155 14.13 -5.56 11.92
C LYS A 155 15.56 -5.50 12.48
N VAL A 156 16.32 -4.45 12.15
CA VAL A 156 17.70 -4.28 12.62
C VAL A 156 17.77 -4.03 14.12
N VAL A 157 16.91 -3.15 14.66
CA VAL A 157 16.86 -2.89 16.12
C VAL A 157 16.57 -4.17 16.89
N LYS A 158 15.57 -4.96 16.48
CA LYS A 158 15.28 -6.28 17.11
C LYS A 158 16.49 -7.23 17.07
N LYS A 159 17.27 -7.18 15.98
CA LYS A 159 18.47 -8.01 15.84
C LYS A 159 19.60 -7.54 16.75
N ILE A 160 19.78 -6.22 16.90
CA ILE A 160 20.73 -5.62 17.84
C ILE A 160 20.38 -6.01 19.28
N GLU A 161 19.10 -5.88 19.66
CA GLU A 161 18.62 -6.22 20.99
C GLU A 161 18.89 -7.69 21.36
N SER A 162 18.81 -8.60 20.39
CA SER A 162 19.04 -10.04 20.60
C SER A 162 20.49 -10.48 20.54
N MET A 163 21.38 -9.72 19.88
CA MET A 163 22.76 -10.15 19.59
C MET A 163 23.85 -9.31 20.25
N VAL A 164 23.53 -8.07 20.65
CA VAL A 164 24.53 -7.10 21.12
C VAL A 164 24.34 -6.82 22.60
N LYS A 165 25.45 -6.66 23.34
CA LYS A 165 25.42 -6.25 24.75
C LYS A 165 24.72 -4.91 24.89
N LYS A 166 23.84 -4.78 25.90
CA LYS A 166 23.04 -3.58 26.17
C LYS A 166 23.85 -2.27 26.17
N SER A 167 25.08 -2.32 26.67
CA SER A 167 25.98 -1.16 26.72
C SER A 167 26.44 -0.61 25.37
N LYS A 168 26.19 -1.32 24.26
CA LYS A 168 26.57 -0.91 22.89
C LYS A 168 25.38 -0.77 21.94
N GLN A 169 24.15 -1.03 22.42
CA GLN A 169 22.97 -1.04 21.56
C GLN A 169 22.62 0.38 21.09
N GLU A 170 22.67 1.35 22.00
CA GLU A 170 22.35 2.75 21.71
C GLU A 170 23.28 3.35 20.64
N ASP A 171 24.59 3.16 20.80
CA ASP A 171 25.60 3.62 19.82
C ASP A 171 25.31 3.08 18.41
N LEU A 172 25.03 1.77 18.30
CA LEU A 172 24.73 1.15 17.01
C LEU A 172 23.42 1.64 16.39
N VAL A 173 22.39 1.88 17.20
CA VAL A 173 21.12 2.43 16.70
C VAL A 173 21.32 3.85 16.19
N ASN A 174 22.10 4.68 16.90
CA ASN A 174 22.44 6.03 16.48
C ASN A 174 23.27 6.05 15.18
N ASP A 175 24.22 5.12 15.03
CA ASP A 175 24.99 4.96 13.79
C ASP A 175 24.08 4.61 12.61
N ILE A 176 23.12 3.70 12.80
CA ILE A 176 22.15 3.33 11.77
C ILE A 176 21.28 4.54 11.40
N GLU A 177 20.75 5.28 12.38
CA GLU A 177 19.93 6.46 12.11
C GLU A 177 20.70 7.53 11.33
N SER A 178 21.99 7.68 11.60
CA SER A 178 22.87 8.58 10.86
C SER A 178 23.01 8.19 9.39
N LEU A 179 22.93 6.89 9.04
CA LEU A 179 22.94 6.43 7.65
C LEU A 179 21.70 6.90 6.86
N GLN A 180 20.55 7.09 7.52
CA GLN A 180 19.35 7.58 6.84
C GLN A 180 19.52 9.01 6.32
N LEU A 181 20.34 9.81 7.01
CA LEU A 181 20.59 11.22 6.71
C LEU A 181 21.82 11.42 5.82
N ALA A 182 22.62 10.38 5.61
CA ALA A 182 23.77 10.42 4.73
C ALA A 182 23.31 10.56 3.27
N GLN A 183 23.57 11.72 2.67
CA GLN A 183 23.40 11.92 1.24
C GLN A 183 24.61 11.33 0.49
N LYS A 184 24.36 10.76 -0.69
CA LYS A 184 25.42 10.38 -1.64
C LYS A 184 26.01 11.60 -2.32
#